data_AF-A0A9E0YA43-F1
#
_entry.id   AF-A0A9E0YA43-F1
#
_cell.length_a   1.000
_cell.length_b   1.000
_cell.length_c   1.000
_cell.angle_alpha   90.00
_cell.angle_beta   90.00
_cell.angle_gamma   90.00
#
_symmetry.space_group_name_H-M   'P 1'
#
loop_
_entity.id
_entity.type
_entity.pdbx_description
1 polymer ?
#
loop_
_entity_poly.entity_id
_entity_poly.type
_entity_poly.pdbx_seq_one_letter_code
_entity_poly.pdbx_strand_id
1 'polypeptide(L)'
;MSNLTIENLAGTLQSGNVDGFLGAGKQNVSAPEAPTLRAMQAEGMATPDVSSAGEAAKGFGQMLTESLEKVNEAQISADKSIKELAAGRTKNIHETMLQIENADASLKLMMQVRNKVLDAYKEIMRMQV
;
A
#
# COMPACT_ATOMS: atom_id res chain seq x y z
N MET A 1 16.29 47.51 -41.17
CA MET A 1 15.48 48.44 -40.37
C MET A 1 15.21 47.73 -39.05
N SER A 2 16.10 47.86 -38.06
CA SER A 2 16.14 48.99 -37.09
C SER A 2 14.81 49.02 -36.33
N ASN A 3 14.74 48.73 -35.04
CA ASN A 3 15.35 49.49 -33.96
C ASN A 3 15.33 48.59 -32.71
N LEU A 4 16.43 48.37 -31.98
CA LEU A 4 17.00 49.27 -30.97
C LEU A 4 15.93 49.83 -30.04
N THR A 5 16.06 49.67 -28.71
CA THR A 5 16.41 50.77 -27.78
C THR A 5 15.78 50.36 -26.43
N ILE A 6 16.31 50.50 -25.20
CA ILE A 6 17.54 51.06 -24.63
C ILE A 6 17.44 50.81 -23.11
N GLU A 7 18.58 50.62 -22.43
CA GLU A 7 18.82 50.83 -20.98
C GLU A 7 18.08 49.92 -19.97
N ASN A 8 18.65 49.53 -18.82
CA ASN A 8 19.60 50.20 -17.94
C ASN A 8 20.33 49.10 -17.12
N LEU A 9 21.64 48.90 -17.24
CA LEU A 9 22.70 49.51 -16.40
C LEU A 9 22.47 49.37 -14.88
N ALA A 10 23.23 48.47 -14.23
CA ALA A 10 24.01 48.69 -12.99
C ALA A 10 24.20 47.36 -12.23
N GLY A 11 25.44 46.87 -12.16
CA GLY A 11 25.78 45.74 -11.27
C GLY A 11 27.14 45.10 -11.51
N THR A 12 28.21 45.90 -11.54
CA THR A 12 29.58 45.59 -11.01
C THR A 12 30.14 44.18 -11.26
N LEU A 13 31.07 43.98 -12.22
CA LEU A 13 32.54 44.03 -12.00
C LEU A 13 33.03 43.44 -10.67
N GLN A 14 33.73 42.29 -10.72
CA GLN A 14 34.96 41.96 -9.97
C GLN A 14 35.44 40.58 -10.49
N SER A 15 36.36 40.49 -11.45
CA SER A 15 37.83 40.52 -11.32
C SER A 15 38.45 39.32 -10.58
N GLY A 16 39.33 38.60 -11.29
CA GLY A 16 40.53 37.96 -10.71
C GLY A 16 40.53 36.43 -10.64
N ASN A 17 41.08 35.75 -11.65
CA ASN A 17 42.41 35.11 -11.58
C ASN A 17 42.62 34.14 -12.76
N VAL A 18 43.36 34.60 -13.76
CA VAL A 18 44.06 33.77 -14.75
C VAL A 18 45.48 34.31 -14.78
N ASP A 19 46.35 33.88 -13.86
CA ASP A 19 47.79 34.05 -14.00
C ASP A 19 48.53 33.33 -12.87
N GLY A 20 49.33 32.32 -13.22
CA GLY A 20 50.34 31.82 -12.31
C GLY A 20 50.68 30.34 -12.44
N PHE A 21 51.85 30.10 -13.05
CA PHE A 21 52.79 29.03 -12.73
C PHE A 21 52.69 27.71 -13.51
N LEU A 22 53.23 27.80 -14.73
CA LEU A 22 54.36 26.98 -15.18
C LEU A 22 55.37 26.65 -14.04
N GLY A 23 55.86 25.42 -13.97
CA GLY A 23 57.23 25.16 -13.48
C GLY A 23 57.45 24.00 -12.51
N ALA A 24 57.68 22.81 -13.08
CA ALA A 24 58.53 21.69 -12.65
C ALA A 24 59.00 21.56 -11.18
N GLY A 25 58.76 20.37 -10.58
CA GLY A 25 59.39 19.97 -9.32
C GLY A 25 59.12 18.52 -8.91
N LYS A 26 59.83 17.58 -9.57
CA LYS A 26 60.18 16.19 -9.23
C LYS A 26 59.52 15.46 -8.02
N GLN A 27 59.24 14.18 -8.30
CA GLN A 27 59.29 12.99 -7.41
C GLN A 27 58.09 12.74 -6.48
N ASN A 28 57.20 11.82 -6.88
CA ASN A 28 57.22 10.45 -6.34
C ASN A 28 56.32 9.52 -7.18
N VAL A 29 56.81 8.31 -7.43
CA VAL A 29 56.17 7.25 -8.22
C VAL A 29 55.39 6.36 -7.27
N SER A 30 54.09 6.22 -7.47
CA SER A 30 53.30 5.03 -7.06
C SER A 30 52.04 4.95 -7.93
N ALA A 31 51.75 3.73 -8.34
CA ALA A 31 50.83 3.33 -9.40
C ALA A 31 49.37 3.81 -9.22
N PRO A 32 48.56 3.83 -10.30
CA PRO A 32 47.12 4.04 -10.20
C PRO A 32 46.48 2.85 -9.49
N GLU A 33 46.03 3.05 -8.24
CA GLU A 33 45.14 2.08 -7.60
C GLU A 33 43.81 2.10 -8.35
N ALA A 34 43.45 0.93 -8.88
CA ALA A 34 42.18 0.66 -9.53
C ALA A 34 41.00 1.16 -8.65
N PRO A 35 39.90 1.63 -9.27
CA PRO A 35 38.70 1.99 -8.53
C PRO A 35 38.25 0.78 -7.70
N THR A 36 38.39 0.88 -6.39
CA THR A 36 38.02 -0.14 -5.43
C THR A 36 36.51 -0.38 -5.55
N LEU A 37 36.15 -1.60 -5.97
CA LEU A 37 34.79 -2.14 -6.00
C LEU A 37 34.25 -2.40 -4.57
N ARG A 38 34.36 -1.41 -3.66
CA ARG A 38 34.01 -1.57 -2.25
C ARG A 38 33.29 -0.35 -1.69
N ALA A 39 32.26 0.09 -2.42
CA ALA A 39 31.21 0.96 -1.92
C ALA A 39 29.79 0.37 -2.16
N MET A 40 29.68 -0.96 -2.33
CA MET A 40 28.42 -1.71 -2.28
C MET A 40 28.33 -2.50 -0.96
N GLN A 41 28.45 -1.80 0.17
CA GLN A 41 28.12 -2.27 1.53
C GLN A 41 27.66 -0.99 2.25
N ALA A 42 26.44 -0.78 2.73
CA ALA A 42 25.35 -1.69 3.02
C ALA A 42 24.03 -0.93 2.84
N GLU A 43 23.27 -1.25 1.79
CA GLU A 43 21.82 -1.12 1.84
C GLU A 43 21.35 -2.50 2.26
N GLY A 44 21.20 -2.68 3.58
CA GLY A 44 20.67 -3.90 4.14
C GLY A 44 19.33 -4.17 3.48
N MET A 45 19.24 -5.29 2.76
CA MET A 45 17.97 -5.89 2.42
C MET A 45 17.15 -5.96 3.71
N ALA A 46 16.13 -5.12 3.82
CA ALA A 46 15.12 -5.24 4.86
C ALA A 46 14.52 -6.63 4.68
N THR A 47 14.94 -7.56 5.53
CA THR A 47 14.24 -8.83 5.69
C THR A 47 12.79 -8.48 6.01
N PRO A 48 11.80 -9.03 5.29
CA PRO A 48 10.40 -8.75 5.58
C PRO A 48 10.15 -9.08 7.06
N ASP A 49 9.76 -8.06 7.82
CA ASP A 49 9.45 -8.20 9.24
C ASP A 49 8.24 -9.12 9.38
N VAL A 50 8.50 -10.36 9.82
CA VAL A 50 7.47 -11.39 10.02
C VAL A 50 6.54 -11.06 11.20
N SER A 51 6.89 -10.09 12.05
CA SER A 51 6.06 -9.66 13.18
C SER A 51 4.85 -8.82 12.72
N SER A 52 5.05 -7.92 11.76
CA SER A 52 4.01 -7.11 11.12
C SER A 52 2.92 -7.97 10.46
N ALA A 53 3.29 -9.12 9.88
CA ALA A 53 2.34 -10.05 9.27
C ALA A 53 1.39 -10.70 10.29
N GLY A 54 1.87 -10.97 11.52
CA GLY A 54 1.05 -11.53 12.60
C GLY A 54 0.00 -10.54 13.14
N GLU A 55 0.36 -9.26 13.24
CA GLU A 55 -0.59 -8.20 13.66
C GLU A 55 -1.65 -7.94 12.59
N ALA A 56 -1.25 -7.91 11.32
CA ALA A 56 -2.19 -7.78 10.20
C ALA A 56 -3.16 -8.97 10.12
N ALA A 57 -2.68 -10.20 10.37
CA ALA A 57 -3.52 -11.40 10.42
C ALA A 57 -4.55 -11.34 11.56
N LYS A 58 -4.15 -10.84 12.74
CA LYS A 58 -5.07 -10.65 13.87
C LYS A 58 -6.15 -9.60 13.54
N GLY A 59 -5.77 -8.49 12.92
CA GLY A 59 -6.71 -7.46 12.47
C GLY A 59 -7.71 -7.97 11.42
N PHE A 60 -7.22 -8.74 10.45
CA PHE A 60 -8.10 -9.39 9.46
C PHE A 60 -9.06 -10.39 10.09
N GLY A 61 -8.59 -11.24 11.01
CA GLY A 61 -9.43 -12.21 11.71
C GLY A 61 -10.54 -11.54 12.53
N GLN A 62 -10.23 -10.42 13.18
CA GLN A 62 -11.22 -9.62 13.90
C GLN A 62 -12.26 -9.01 12.95
N MET A 63 -11.81 -8.37 11.86
CA MET A 63 -12.70 -7.82 10.82
C MET A 63 -13.61 -8.90 10.22
N LEU A 64 -13.07 -10.10 9.97
CA LEU A 64 -13.84 -11.23 9.46
C LEU A 64 -14.89 -11.71 10.45
N THR A 65 -14.56 -11.74 11.75
CA THR A 65 -15.48 -12.11 12.82
C THR A 65 -16.63 -11.10 12.92
N GLU A 66 -16.32 -9.81 12.94
CA GLU A 66 -17.32 -8.74 12.93
C GLU A 66 -18.21 -8.79 11.69
N SER A 67 -17.65 -9.14 10.53
CA SER A 67 -18.42 -9.32 9.30
C SER A 67 -19.37 -10.52 9.39
N LEU A 68 -18.92 -11.62 10.00
CA LEU A 68 -19.74 -12.81 10.25
C LEU A 68 -20.93 -12.48 11.16
N GLU A 69 -20.69 -11.73 12.22
CA GLU A 69 -21.73 -11.25 13.15
C GLU A 69 -22.76 -10.39 12.42
N LYS A 70 -22.32 -9.45 11.56
CA LYS A 70 -23.22 -8.62 10.76
C LYS A 70 -24.10 -9.44 9.80
N VAL A 71 -23.54 -10.46 9.15
CA VAL A 71 -24.33 -11.36 8.28
C VAL A 71 -25.37 -12.13 9.10
N ASN A 72 -25.00 -12.60 10.29
CA ASN A 72 -25.92 -13.27 11.20
C ASN A 72 -27.05 -12.34 11.66
N GLU A 73 -26.73 -11.11 12.04
CA GLU A 73 -27.73 -10.09 12.38
C GLU A 73 -28.68 -9.79 11.22
N ALA A 74 -28.13 -9.64 10.00
CA ALA A 74 -28.94 -9.42 8.80
C ALA A 74 -29.91 -10.58 8.55
N GLN A 75 -29.46 -11.83 8.74
CA GLN A 75 -30.29 -13.02 8.61
C GLN A 75 -31.42 -13.06 9.65
N ILE A 76 -31.10 -12.79 10.93
CA ILE A 76 -32.10 -12.74 12.01
C ILE A 76 -33.13 -11.64 11.76
N SER A 77 -32.68 -10.47 11.28
CA SER A 77 -33.55 -9.35 10.92
C SER A 77 -34.50 -9.72 9.79
N ALA A 78 -33.98 -10.33 8.71
CA ALA A 78 -34.78 -10.82 7.59
C ALA A 78 -35.84 -11.84 8.04
N ASP A 79 -35.46 -12.82 8.87
CA ASP A 79 -36.37 -13.82 9.44
C ASP A 79 -37.48 -13.18 10.27
N LYS A 80 -37.15 -12.14 11.05
CA LYS A 80 -38.13 -11.39 11.83
C LYS A 80 -39.10 -10.64 10.92
N SER A 81 -38.60 -9.95 9.91
CA SER A 81 -39.43 -9.24 8.92
C SER A 81 -40.37 -10.20 8.18
N ILE A 82 -39.89 -11.38 7.78
CA ILE A 82 -40.72 -12.43 7.18
C ILE A 82 -41.86 -12.84 8.13
N LYS A 83 -41.55 -13.11 9.40
CA LYS A 83 -42.54 -13.51 10.41
C LYS A 83 -43.58 -12.42 10.65
N GLU A 84 -43.16 -11.16 10.71
CA GLU A 84 -44.07 -10.02 10.88
C GLU A 84 -44.98 -9.82 9.67
N LEU A 85 -44.44 -9.99 8.46
CA LEU A 85 -45.19 -9.89 7.21
C LEU A 85 -46.21 -11.02 7.10
N ALA A 86 -45.80 -12.27 7.35
CA ALA A 86 -46.68 -13.45 7.32
C ALA A 86 -47.77 -13.37 8.40
N ALA A 87 -47.47 -12.77 9.55
CA ALA A 87 -48.45 -12.52 10.62
C ALA A 87 -49.37 -11.32 10.33
N GLY A 88 -49.21 -10.62 9.20
CA GLY A 88 -49.99 -9.44 8.83
C GLY A 88 -49.73 -8.21 9.70
N ARG A 89 -48.67 -8.22 10.51
CA ARG A 89 -48.29 -7.10 11.41
C ARG A 89 -47.60 -5.97 10.65
N THR A 90 -46.93 -6.28 9.54
CA THR A 90 -46.38 -5.31 8.61
C THR A 90 -46.97 -5.51 7.22
N LYS A 91 -47.22 -4.42 6.50
CA LYS A 91 -47.62 -4.44 5.08
C LYS A 91 -46.47 -4.07 4.15
N ASN A 92 -45.28 -3.78 4.71
CA ASN A 92 -44.11 -3.37 3.94
C ASN A 92 -43.37 -4.59 3.39
N ILE A 93 -43.95 -5.20 2.36
CA ILE A 93 -43.33 -6.32 1.65
C ILE A 93 -42.02 -5.90 0.96
N HIS A 94 -41.95 -4.66 0.45
CA HIS A 94 -40.74 -4.14 -0.21
C HIS A 94 -39.54 -4.11 0.72
N GLU A 95 -39.74 -3.58 1.94
CA GLU A 95 -38.69 -3.55 2.96
C GLU A 95 -38.28 -4.97 3.37
N THR A 96 -39.26 -5.85 3.58
CA THR A 96 -38.99 -7.26 3.92
C THR A 96 -38.15 -7.94 2.84
N MET A 97 -38.51 -7.79 1.57
CA MET A 97 -37.76 -8.34 0.44
C MET A 97 -36.36 -7.74 0.33
N LEU A 98 -36.21 -6.45 0.60
CA LEU A 98 -34.89 -5.80 0.60
C LEU A 98 -33.99 -6.38 1.70
N GLN A 99 -34.52 -6.60 2.90
CA GLN A 99 -33.77 -7.21 3.99
C GLN A 99 -33.34 -8.65 3.68
N ILE A 100 -34.24 -9.43 3.06
CA ILE A 100 -33.93 -10.80 2.60
C ILE A 100 -32.82 -10.79 1.55
N GLU A 101 -32.93 -9.94 0.52
CA GLU A 101 -31.95 -9.87 -0.56
C GLU A 101 -30.58 -9.42 -0.04
N ASN A 102 -30.55 -8.43 0.86
CA ASN A 102 -29.31 -7.98 1.50
C ASN A 102 -28.67 -9.10 2.32
N ALA A 103 -29.46 -9.86 3.10
CA ALA A 103 -28.96 -10.98 3.89
C ALA A 103 -28.38 -12.09 2.99
N ASP A 104 -29.08 -12.43 1.91
CA ASP A 104 -28.65 -13.48 0.97
C ASP A 104 -27.39 -13.06 0.19
N ALA A 105 -27.34 -11.82 -0.33
CA ALA A 105 -26.16 -11.28 -1.00
C ALA A 105 -24.93 -11.27 -0.07
N SER A 106 -25.10 -10.81 1.18
CA SER A 106 -24.02 -10.77 2.16
C SER A 106 -23.52 -12.16 2.55
N LEU A 107 -24.43 -13.14 2.67
CA LEU A 107 -24.08 -14.53 2.93
C LEU A 107 -23.29 -15.15 1.77
N LYS A 108 -23.71 -14.90 0.52
CA LYS A 108 -22.99 -15.38 -0.67
C LYS A 108 -21.56 -14.83 -0.70
N LEU A 109 -21.39 -13.54 -0.41
CA LEU A 109 -20.08 -12.93 -0.31
C LEU A 109 -19.24 -13.58 0.80
N MET A 110 -19.83 -13.80 1.98
CA MET A 110 -19.17 -14.47 3.10
C MET A 110 -18.65 -15.86 2.73
N MET A 111 -19.44 -16.64 1.98
CA MET A 111 -19.06 -17.97 1.53
C MET A 111 -17.86 -17.93 0.58
N GLN A 112 -17.78 -16.93 -0.29
CA GLN A 112 -16.62 -16.72 -1.16
C GLN A 112 -15.36 -16.42 -0.33
N VAL A 113 -15.47 -15.54 0.66
CA VAL A 113 -14.37 -15.21 1.58
C VAL A 113 -13.94 -16.45 2.36
N ARG A 114 -14.89 -17.21 2.93
CA ARG A 114 -14.63 -18.47 3.63
C ARG A 114 -13.83 -19.44 2.76
N ASN A 115 -14.25 -19.65 1.52
CA ASN A 115 -13.54 -20.53 0.60
C ASN A 115 -12.12 -20.02 0.34
N LYS A 116 -11.95 -18.72 0.09
CA LYS A 116 -10.62 -18.14 -0.16
C LYS A 116 -9.69 -18.26 1.03
N VAL A 117 -10.19 -18.09 2.26
CA VAL A 117 -9.41 -18.27 3.49
C VAL A 117 -8.98 -19.73 3.66
N LEU A 118 -9.89 -20.69 3.42
CA LEU A 118 -9.55 -22.12 3.45
C LEU A 118 -8.50 -22.48 2.41
N ASP A 119 -8.57 -21.91 1.21
CA ASP A 119 -7.59 -22.14 0.16
C ASP A 119 -6.24 -21.54 0.50
N ALA A 120 -6.20 -20.33 1.04
CA ALA A 120 -4.96 -19.70 1.52
C ALA A 120 -4.29 -20.52 2.63
N TYR A 121 -5.07 -21.06 3.56
CA TYR A 121 -4.55 -21.95 4.60
C TYR A 121 -3.94 -23.23 4.02
N LYS A 122 -4.61 -23.86 3.05
CA LYS A 122 -4.08 -25.05 2.35
C LYS A 122 -2.80 -24.74 1.58
N GLU A 123 -2.71 -23.58 0.93
CA GLU A 123 -1.53 -23.17 0.17
C GLU A 123 -0.30 -23.01 1.07
N ILE A 124 -0.47 -22.37 2.24
CA ILE A 124 0.61 -22.24 3.23
C ILE A 124 1.13 -23.61 3.66
N MET A 125 0.25 -24.60 3.89
CA MET A 125 0.67 -25.96 4.24
C MET A 125 1.42 -26.67 3.12
N ARG A 126 1.14 -26.35 1.85
CA ARG A 126 1.85 -26.92 0.69
C ARG A 126 3.24 -26.31 0.47
N MET A 127 3.49 -25.10 0.96
CA MET A 127 4.82 -24.46 0.87
C MET A 127 5.84 -25.01 1.88
N GLN A 128 5.40 -25.63 2.97
CA GLN A 128 6.28 -26.05 4.08
C GLN A 128 6.77 -27.51 4.00
N VAL A 129 6.41 -28.26 2.97
CA VAL A 129 6.86 -29.67 2.77
C VAL A 129 8.02 -29.78 1.80
#